data_AF-A0A1Y3BLY5-F1
#
_entry.id   AF-A0A1Y3BLY5-F1
#
_cell.length_a   1.000
_cell.length_b   1.000
_cell.length_c   1.000
_cell.angle_alpha   90.00
_cell.angle_beta   90.00
_cell.angle_gamma   90.00
#
_symmetry.space_group_name_H-M   'P 1'
#
loop_
_entity.id
_entity.type
_entity.pdbx_description
1 polymer ?
#
loop_
_entity_poly.entity_id
_entity_poly.type
_entity_poly.pdbx_seq_one_letter_code
_entity_poly.pdbx_strand_id
1 'polypeptide(L)'
;MATFTILNPDEINDSSDNEYDDYNDFIMYKDRPEWSDIVPLKQNDGHHLVVSISYQPQFEDTYNYFRAIMAREEISDRALQLTEDCIRFNPTNYTVWHYRRVLLQRLDKNLIDELNYIHRIILKNPKNYQVWEHEKFLLRKIREKIERNEFDDD
;
A
#
# COMPACT_ATOMS: atom_id res chain seq x y z
N MET A 1 -34.00 18.06 -28.49
CA MET A 1 -32.66 18.70 -28.43
C MET A 1 -32.17 18.61 -27.00
N ALA A 2 -31.25 17.69 -26.72
CA ALA A 2 -30.69 17.54 -25.38
C ALA A 2 -29.65 18.64 -25.16
N THR A 3 -29.95 19.57 -24.25
CA THR A 3 -29.01 20.57 -23.77
C THR A 3 -27.99 19.89 -22.87
N PHE A 4 -26.75 19.77 -23.35
CA PHE A 4 -25.59 19.44 -22.54
C PHE A 4 -25.25 20.68 -21.70
N THR A 5 -25.46 20.60 -20.39
CA THR A 5 -24.93 21.60 -19.45
C THR A 5 -23.42 21.42 -19.40
N ILE A 6 -22.69 22.36 -20.02
CA ILE A 6 -21.24 22.47 -19.85
C ILE A 6 -21.03 22.96 -18.42
N LEU A 7 -20.42 22.11 -17.57
CA LEU A 7 -19.98 22.50 -16.24
C LEU A 7 -18.98 23.66 -16.36
N ASN A 8 -19.12 24.63 -15.47
CA ASN A 8 -18.30 25.84 -15.44
C ASN A 8 -16.82 25.46 -15.21
N PRO A 9 -15.85 25.98 -16.00
CA PRO A 9 -14.42 25.71 -15.79
C PRO A 9 -13.94 26.11 -14.39
N ASP A 10 -14.62 27.08 -13.76
CA ASP A 10 -14.31 27.59 -12.42
C ASP A 10 -14.82 26.69 -11.27
N GLU A 11 -15.51 25.57 -11.57
CA GLU A 11 -15.91 24.54 -10.59
C GLU A 11 -14.93 23.36 -10.51
N ILE A 12 -13.85 23.38 -11.32
CA ILE A 12 -12.70 22.53 -11.04
C ILE A 12 -11.96 23.20 -9.89
N ASN A 13 -12.35 22.85 -8.66
CA ASN A 13 -11.50 23.04 -7.50
C ASN A 13 -10.21 22.27 -7.78
N ASP A 14 -9.21 22.98 -8.31
CA ASP A 14 -7.82 22.58 -8.38
C ASP A 14 -7.27 22.55 -6.95
N SER A 15 -7.79 21.62 -6.16
CA SER A 15 -7.29 21.29 -4.83
C SER A 15 -6.04 20.43 -5.01
N SER A 16 -5.04 21.01 -5.67
CA SER A 16 -3.68 20.50 -5.79
C SER A 16 -2.96 20.45 -4.44
N ASP A 17 -3.52 21.04 -3.38
CA ASP A 17 -2.86 21.18 -2.08
C ASP A 17 -3.70 20.61 -0.94
N ASN A 18 -3.87 19.27 -0.89
CA ASN A 18 -4.09 18.56 0.37
C ASN A 18 -3.75 17.05 0.28
N GLU A 19 -2.60 16.70 -0.34
CA GLU A 19 -1.96 15.39 -0.10
C GLU A 19 -1.55 15.20 1.38
N TYR A 20 -1.60 16.26 2.19
CA TYR A 20 -1.25 16.26 3.60
C TYR A 20 -2.43 16.02 4.57
N ASP A 21 -3.69 16.17 4.14
CA ASP A 21 -4.85 15.99 5.03
C ASP A 21 -5.02 14.55 5.51
N ASP A 22 -4.51 13.59 4.74
CA ASP A 22 -4.64 12.16 5.00
C ASP A 22 -3.78 11.74 6.23
N TYR A 23 -2.78 12.53 6.64
CA TYR A 23 -1.82 12.16 7.71
C TYR A 23 -2.16 12.70 9.10
N ASN A 24 -3.22 13.50 9.23
CA ASN A 24 -3.57 14.12 10.51
C ASN A 24 -3.88 13.09 11.61
N ASP A 25 -4.35 11.91 11.23
CA ASP A 25 -4.68 10.81 12.15
C ASP A 25 -3.60 9.71 12.19
N PHE A 26 -2.42 9.93 11.60
CA PHE A 26 -1.38 8.90 11.55
C PHE A 26 -0.67 8.75 12.91
N ILE A 27 -0.86 7.59 13.56
CA ILE A 27 -0.13 7.20 14.77
C ILE A 27 1.13 6.43 14.35
N MET A 28 2.30 6.88 14.82
CA MET A 28 3.58 6.20 14.58
C MET A 28 3.55 4.78 15.13
N TYR A 29 4.14 3.82 14.40
CA TYR A 29 4.24 2.43 14.79
C TYR A 29 4.97 2.24 16.12
N LYS A 30 5.99 3.04 16.42
CA LYS A 30 6.66 3.02 17.74
C LYS A 30 5.75 3.35 18.92
N ASP A 31 4.63 4.03 18.68
CA ASP A 31 3.68 4.45 19.69
C ASP A 31 2.46 3.51 19.74
N ARG A 32 2.38 2.52 18.85
CA ARG A 32 1.29 1.52 18.79
C ARG A 32 1.59 0.34 19.73
N PRO A 33 0.74 0.05 20.75
CA PRO A 33 1.01 -1.04 21.71
C PRO A 33 1.17 -2.42 21.07
N GLU A 34 0.43 -2.70 20.00
CA GLU A 34 0.47 -3.96 19.24
C GLU A 34 1.75 -4.17 18.42
N TRP A 35 2.64 -3.16 18.38
CA TRP A 35 3.96 -3.21 17.73
C TRP A 35 5.13 -3.21 18.71
N SER A 36 4.86 -3.23 20.02
CA SER A 36 5.87 -3.18 21.08
C SER A 36 6.81 -4.40 21.12
N ASP A 37 6.43 -5.52 20.51
CA ASP A 37 7.27 -6.73 20.36
C ASP A 37 8.25 -6.66 19.18
N ILE A 38 8.17 -5.61 18.35
CA ILE A 38 9.02 -5.43 17.18
C ILE A 38 10.09 -4.39 17.49
N VAL A 39 11.36 -4.76 17.29
CA VAL A 39 12.47 -3.80 17.27
C VAL A 39 12.61 -3.24 15.86
N PRO A 40 12.42 -1.92 15.63
CA PRO A 40 12.52 -1.33 14.30
C PRO A 40 13.93 -1.46 13.71
N LEU A 41 14.02 -1.80 12.42
CA LEU A 41 15.29 -1.95 11.72
C LEU A 41 15.57 -0.76 10.82
N LYS A 42 16.59 0.03 11.16
CA LYS A 42 17.00 1.21 10.40
C LYS A 42 17.57 0.85 9.03
N GLN A 43 17.40 1.76 8.07
CA GLN A 43 18.07 1.65 6.78
C GLN A 43 19.59 1.75 6.98
N ASN A 44 20.35 0.90 6.30
CA ASN A 44 21.81 0.93 6.33
C ASN A 44 22.35 1.55 5.03
N ASP A 45 22.58 2.85 5.05
CA ASP A 45 23.16 3.61 3.92
C ASP A 45 24.70 3.72 4.00
N GLY A 46 25.33 3.04 4.97
CA GLY A 46 26.77 3.08 5.20
C GLY A 46 27.28 4.37 5.85
N HIS A 47 28.60 4.51 5.93
CA HIS A 47 29.26 5.63 6.62
C HIS A 47 29.29 6.94 5.81
N HIS A 48 29.27 6.84 4.48
CA HIS A 48 29.34 7.98 3.58
C HIS A 48 28.07 8.05 2.75
N LEU A 49 27.13 8.86 3.22
CA LEU A 49 25.83 9.02 2.61
C LEU A 49 25.96 9.65 1.21
N VAL A 50 25.57 8.91 0.19
CA VAL A 50 25.41 9.41 -1.19
C VAL A 50 23.93 9.35 -1.52
N VAL A 51 23.37 10.41 -2.12
CA VAL A 51 21.94 10.55 -2.45
C VAL A 51 20.97 10.24 -1.30
N SER A 52 21.36 10.61 -0.08
CA SER A 52 20.50 10.47 1.10
C SER A 52 19.22 11.28 0.95
N ILE A 53 18.09 10.63 1.17
CA ILE A 53 16.79 11.28 1.16
C ILE A 53 16.47 11.70 2.60
N SER A 54 16.12 12.97 2.78
CA SER A 54 15.61 13.46 4.07
C SER A 54 14.15 13.04 4.20
N TYR A 55 13.90 11.86 4.77
CA TYR A 55 12.55 11.34 4.96
C TYR A 55 11.77 12.10 6.04
N GLN A 56 10.44 12.12 5.89
CA GLN A 56 9.56 12.54 6.97
C GLN A 56 9.60 11.51 8.12
N PRO A 57 9.40 11.91 9.39
CA PRO A 57 9.45 10.98 10.53
C PRO A 57 8.49 9.78 10.40
N GLN A 58 7.31 9.98 9.84
CA GLN A 58 6.29 8.94 9.62
C GLN A 58 6.77 7.91 8.60
N PHE A 59 7.44 8.36 7.55
CA PHE A 59 8.02 7.49 6.53
C PHE A 59 9.12 6.62 7.14
N GLU A 60 10.05 7.24 7.87
CA GLU A 60 11.18 6.53 8.48
C GLU A 60 10.68 5.47 9.46
N ASP A 61 9.75 5.84 10.35
CA ASP A 61 9.13 4.94 11.31
C ASP A 61 8.48 3.73 10.61
N THR A 62 7.57 3.97 9.67
CA THR A 62 6.88 2.91 8.92
C THR A 62 7.86 1.96 8.21
N TYR A 63 8.87 2.51 7.51
CA TYR A 63 9.84 1.69 6.79
C TYR A 63 10.83 0.95 7.70
N ASN A 64 11.09 1.47 8.90
CA ASN A 64 11.89 0.74 9.90
C ASN A 64 11.15 -0.50 10.41
N TYR A 65 9.84 -0.39 10.65
CA TYR A 65 9.00 -1.53 11.02
C TYR A 65 8.84 -2.51 9.85
N PHE A 66 8.70 -2.02 8.61
CA PHE A 66 8.63 -2.87 7.43
C PHE A 66 9.89 -3.72 7.27
N ARG A 67 11.07 -3.12 7.44
CA ARG A 67 12.34 -3.87 7.44
C ARG A 67 12.40 -4.91 8.55
N ALA A 68 11.93 -4.58 9.75
CA ALA A 68 11.89 -5.53 10.87
C ALA A 68 10.97 -6.72 10.61
N ILE A 69 9.78 -6.47 10.07
CA ILE A 69 8.80 -7.50 9.70
C ILE A 69 9.34 -8.40 8.59
N MET A 70 9.93 -7.81 7.55
CA MET A 70 10.59 -8.54 6.46
C MET A 70 11.72 -9.44 6.97
N ALA A 71 12.58 -8.93 7.87
CA ALA A 71 13.69 -9.70 8.43
C ALA A 71 13.22 -10.87 9.32
N ARG A 72 12.03 -10.77 9.92
CA ARG A 72 11.38 -11.84 10.70
C ARG A 72 10.55 -12.78 9.84
N GLU A 73 10.40 -12.49 8.55
CA GLU A 73 9.49 -13.19 7.62
C GLU A 73 8.07 -13.35 8.19
N GLU A 74 7.60 -12.34 8.94
CA GLU A 74 6.34 -12.46 9.69
C GLU A 74 5.13 -12.53 8.73
N ILE A 75 4.26 -13.52 8.91
CA ILE A 75 3.01 -13.64 8.14
C ILE A 75 1.84 -13.35 9.09
N SER A 76 1.32 -12.12 9.05
CA SER A 76 0.25 -11.67 9.95
C SER A 76 -0.63 -10.59 9.30
N ASP A 77 -1.86 -10.42 9.78
CA ASP A 77 -2.74 -9.33 9.32
C ASP A 77 -2.16 -7.95 9.63
N ARG A 78 -1.43 -7.78 10.74
CA ARG A 78 -0.74 -6.52 11.05
C ARG A 78 0.37 -6.22 10.05
N ALA A 79 1.10 -7.24 9.57
CA ALA A 79 2.08 -7.07 8.51
C ALA A 79 1.41 -6.65 7.20
N LEU A 80 0.23 -7.19 6.90
CA LEU A 80 -0.56 -6.80 5.72
C LEU A 80 -1.01 -5.34 5.82
N GLN A 81 -1.50 -4.91 6.99
CA GLN A 81 -1.85 -3.51 7.24
C GLN A 81 -0.63 -2.59 7.09
N LEU A 82 0.54 -3.00 7.61
CA LEU A 82 1.77 -2.24 7.45
C LEU A 82 2.14 -2.03 5.97
N THR A 83 1.92 -3.02 5.11
CA THR A 83 2.18 -2.83 3.68
C THR A 83 1.29 -1.77 3.03
N GLU A 84 0.07 -1.56 3.54
CA GLU A 84 -0.82 -0.51 3.05
C GLU A 84 -0.24 0.88 3.35
N ASP A 85 0.23 1.11 4.57
CA ASP A 85 0.90 2.37 4.96
C ASP A 85 2.19 2.58 4.14
N CYS A 86 2.99 1.53 3.94
CA CYS A 86 4.18 1.61 3.08
C CYS A 86 3.82 2.00 1.62
N ILE A 87 2.75 1.41 1.05
CA ILE A 87 2.28 1.73 -0.30
C ILE A 87 1.78 3.17 -0.36
N ARG A 88 1.11 3.64 0.69
CA ARG A 88 0.64 5.01 0.79
C ARG A 88 1.80 6.02 0.78
N PHE A 89 2.88 5.71 1.49
CA PHE A 89 4.09 6.55 1.49
C PHE A 89 4.92 6.45 0.20
N ASN A 90 5.03 5.27 -0.40
CA ASN A 90 5.75 5.08 -1.64
C ASN A 90 5.16 3.91 -2.45
N PRO A 91 4.20 4.20 -3.35
CA PRO A 91 3.54 3.16 -4.13
C PRO A 91 4.46 2.55 -5.19
N THR A 92 5.64 3.12 -5.43
CA THR A 92 6.62 2.59 -6.41
C THR A 92 7.51 1.49 -5.84
N ASN A 93 7.45 1.24 -4.52
CA ASN A 93 8.30 0.26 -3.86
C ASN A 93 7.88 -1.18 -4.20
N TYR A 94 8.58 -1.81 -5.14
CA TYR A 94 8.26 -3.16 -5.61
C TYR A 94 8.43 -4.24 -4.53
N THR A 95 9.32 -4.04 -3.55
CA THR A 95 9.54 -5.00 -2.45
C THR A 95 8.31 -5.10 -1.56
N VAL A 96 7.69 -3.96 -1.25
CA VAL A 96 6.44 -3.91 -0.47
C VAL A 96 5.32 -4.65 -1.20
N TRP A 97 5.15 -4.38 -2.50
CA TRP A 97 4.14 -5.08 -3.32
C TRP A 97 4.38 -6.58 -3.42
N HIS A 98 5.64 -7.01 -3.56
CA HIS A 98 5.98 -8.42 -3.55
C HIS A 98 5.58 -9.08 -2.23
N TYR A 99 5.94 -8.47 -1.11
CA TYR A 99 5.62 -8.99 0.21
C TYR A 99 4.12 -9.01 0.48
N ARG A 100 3.39 -7.95 0.09
CA ARG A 100 1.93 -7.91 0.16
C ARG A 100 1.29 -9.09 -0.57
N ARG A 101 1.75 -9.44 -1.79
CA ARG A 101 1.27 -10.62 -2.52
C ARG A 101 1.60 -11.94 -1.82
N VAL A 102 2.72 -12.04 -1.10
CA VAL A 102 3.03 -13.20 -0.26
C VAL A 102 2.02 -13.28 0.89
N LEU A 103 1.78 -12.18 1.60
CA LEU A 103 0.83 -12.12 2.71
C LEU A 103 -0.59 -12.49 2.27
N LEU A 104 -1.09 -11.91 1.18
CA LEU A 104 -2.42 -12.22 0.62
C LEU A 104 -2.62 -13.72 0.36
N GLN A 105 -1.59 -14.38 -0.17
CA GLN A 105 -1.65 -15.82 -0.45
C GLN A 105 -1.52 -16.67 0.81
N ARG A 106 -0.63 -16.30 1.73
CA ARG A 106 -0.36 -17.08 2.94
C ARG A 106 -1.44 -16.95 4.00
N LEU A 107 -2.12 -15.82 4.04
CA LEU A 107 -3.25 -15.54 4.93
C LEU A 107 -4.61 -15.87 4.28
N ASP A 108 -4.60 -16.38 3.04
CA ASP A 108 -5.79 -16.65 2.22
C ASP A 108 -6.83 -15.52 2.26
N LYS A 109 -6.38 -14.29 2.00
CA LYS A 109 -7.24 -13.11 2.04
C LYS A 109 -8.23 -13.10 0.87
N ASN A 110 -9.39 -12.47 1.10
CA ASN A 110 -10.36 -12.21 0.06
C ASN A 110 -9.76 -11.34 -1.05
N LEU A 111 -9.65 -11.91 -2.26
CA LEU A 111 -9.04 -11.23 -3.41
C LEU A 111 -9.95 -10.16 -4.01
N ILE A 112 -11.26 -10.21 -3.77
CA ILE A 112 -12.21 -9.18 -4.22
C ILE A 112 -12.04 -7.90 -3.41
N ASP A 113 -11.85 -8.00 -2.09
CA ASP A 113 -11.56 -6.85 -1.25
C ASP A 113 -10.24 -6.18 -1.64
N GLU A 114 -9.22 -7.00 -1.94
CA GLU A 114 -7.94 -6.51 -2.44
C GLU A 114 -8.04 -5.89 -3.84
N LEU A 115 -8.94 -6.40 -4.70
CA LEU A 115 -9.22 -5.80 -6.00
C LEU A 115 -9.85 -4.40 -5.84
N ASN A 116 -10.80 -4.26 -4.93
CA ASN A 116 -11.37 -2.96 -4.58
C ASN A 116 -10.31 -2.00 -4.01
N TYR A 117 -9.38 -2.52 -3.21
CA TYR A 117 -8.24 -1.75 -2.71
C TYR A 117 -7.36 -1.25 -3.86
N ILE A 118 -6.89 -2.13 -4.75
CA ILE A 118 -5.95 -1.73 -5.81
C ILE A 118 -6.59 -0.74 -6.78
N HIS A 119 -7.89 -0.84 -7.06
CA HIS A 119 -8.60 0.13 -7.91
C HIS A 119 -8.55 1.55 -7.33
N ARG A 120 -8.69 1.71 -6.01
CA ARG A 120 -8.52 3.03 -5.36
C ARG A 120 -7.10 3.56 -5.50
N ILE A 121 -6.10 2.69 -5.38
CA ILE A 121 -4.68 3.07 -5.51
C ILE A 121 -4.32 3.42 -6.96
N ILE A 122 -4.86 2.70 -7.95
CA ILE A 122 -4.66 2.97 -9.39
C ILE A 122 -5.21 4.34 -9.76
N LEU A 123 -6.39 4.72 -9.27
CA LEU A 123 -6.97 6.04 -9.53
C LEU A 123 -6.05 7.19 -9.07
N LYS A 124 -5.35 7.00 -7.94
CA LYS A 124 -4.34 7.96 -7.44
C LYS A 124 -2.99 7.84 -8.16
N ASN A 125 -2.65 6.66 -8.70
CA ASN A 125 -1.32 6.35 -9.25
C ASN A 125 -1.39 5.68 -10.64
N PRO A 126 -2.07 6.26 -11.64
CA PRO A 126 -2.37 5.55 -12.89
C PRO A 126 -1.14 5.28 -13.77
N LYS A 127 0.00 5.93 -13.50
CA LYS A 127 1.27 5.76 -14.23
C LYS A 127 2.27 4.87 -13.49
N ASN A 128 1.88 4.27 -12.37
CA ASN A 128 2.74 3.41 -11.58
C ASN A 128 2.70 1.97 -12.12
N TYR A 129 3.86 1.36 -12.37
CA TYR A 129 3.90 0.00 -12.92
C TYR A 129 3.45 -1.07 -11.93
N GLN A 130 3.82 -0.92 -10.65
CA GLN A 130 3.56 -1.89 -9.61
C GLN A 130 2.06 -2.06 -9.33
N VAL A 131 1.26 -1.00 -9.45
CA VAL A 131 -0.19 -1.09 -9.22
C VAL A 131 -0.90 -1.90 -10.30
N TRP A 132 -0.54 -1.71 -11.57
CA TRP A 132 -1.07 -2.49 -12.69
C TRP A 132 -0.59 -3.94 -12.67
N GLU A 133 0.67 -4.17 -12.30
CA GLU A 133 1.20 -5.53 -12.14
C GLU A 133 0.52 -6.26 -10.97
N HIS A 134 0.18 -5.55 -9.89
CA HIS A 134 -0.57 -6.12 -8.78
C HIS A 134 -2.01 -6.47 -9.18
N GLU A 135 -2.70 -5.59 -9.91
CA GLU A 135 -4.04 -5.90 -10.45
C GLU A 135 -4.00 -7.14 -11.35
N LYS A 136 -3.04 -7.22 -12.27
CA LYS A 136 -2.85 -8.39 -13.13
C LYS A 136 -2.61 -9.68 -12.33
N PHE A 137 -1.82 -9.59 -11.25
CA PHE A 137 -1.63 -10.71 -10.33
C PHE A 137 -2.96 -11.16 -9.69
N LEU A 138 -3.79 -10.22 -9.21
CA LEU A 138 -5.08 -10.52 -8.59
C LEU A 138 -6.04 -11.17 -9.59
N LEU A 139 -6.19 -10.60 -10.78
CA LEU A 139 -7.07 -11.13 -11.83
C LEU A 139 -6.69 -12.57 -12.20
N ARG A 140 -5.39 -12.86 -12.31
CA ARG A 140 -4.92 -14.23 -12.54
C ARG A 140 -5.28 -15.16 -11.38
N LYS A 141 -5.07 -14.73 -10.14
CA LYS A 141 -5.38 -15.55 -8.95
C LYS A 141 -6.87 -15.81 -8.76
N ILE A 142 -7.70 -14.79 -9.01
CA ILE A 142 -9.16 -14.91 -9.02
C ILE A 142 -9.59 -15.93 -10.08
N ARG A 143 -9.08 -15.79 -11.32
CA ARG A 143 -9.35 -16.76 -12.38
C ARG A 143 -8.95 -18.19 -11.99
N GLU A 144 -7.77 -18.39 -11.40
CA GLU A 144 -7.32 -19.68 -10.89
C GLU A 144 -8.28 -20.26 -9.82
N LYS A 145 -8.80 -19.42 -8.90
CA LYS A 145 -9.83 -19.85 -7.93
C LYS A 145 -11.15 -20.23 -8.62
N ILE A 146 -11.55 -19.50 -9.67
CA ILE A 146 -12.81 -19.76 -10.41
C ILE A 146 -12.71 -21.12 -11.10
N GLU A 147 -11.59 -21.37 -11.79
CA GLU A 147 -11.34 -22.63 -12.50
C GLU A 147 -11.29 -23.84 -11.55
N ARG A 148 -10.93 -23.63 -10.28
CA ARG A 148 -10.92 -24.68 -9.25
C ARG A 148 -12.24 -24.83 -8.47
N ASN A 149 -13.23 -23.98 -8.74
CA ASN A 149 -14.50 -23.94 -8.00
C ASN A 149 -14.30 -23.75 -6.48
N GLU A 150 -13.30 -22.93 -6.11
CA GLU A 150 -12.93 -22.60 -4.72
C GLU A 150 -13.45 -21.22 -4.31
N PHE A 151 -14.66 -20.86 -4.72
CA PHE A 151 -15.35 -19.72 -4.11
C PHE A 151 -16.13 -20.25 -2.93
N ASP A 152 -15.95 -19.61 -1.78
CA ASP A 152 -16.72 -19.92 -0.60
C ASP A 152 -18.21 -19.70 -0.95
N ASP A 153 -18.98 -20.79 -0.95
CA ASP A 153 -20.44 -20.78 -1.09
C ASP A 153 -21.03 -20.20 0.21
N ASP A 154 -20.93 -18.89 0.39
CA ASP A 154 -21.60 -18.16 1.49
C ASP A 154 -23.10 -17.94 1.19
#